data_AF-A0A7G3GG67-F1
#
_entry.id   AF-A0A7G3GG67-F1
#
_cell.length_a   1.000
_cell.length_b   1.000
_cell.length_c   1.000
_cell.angle_alpha   90.00
_cell.angle_beta   90.00
_cell.angle_gamma   90.00
#
_symmetry.space_group_name_H-M   'P 1'
#
loop_
_entity.id
_entity.type
_entity.pdbx_description
1 polymer ?
#
loop_
_entity_poly.entity_id
_entity_poly.type
_entity_poly.pdbx_seq_one_letter_code
_entity_poly.pdbx_strand_id
1 'polypeptide(L)' 'MLDFNFATYTEICAELGLRLKRQRLAQAITQKDLAASAGVAVGTVKNMESTGLRLWNLPFAL' A
#
# COMPACT_ATOMS: atom_id res chain seq x y z
N MET A 1 -15.06 18.14 23.04
CA MET A 1 -14.40 16.95 23.58
C MET A 1 -13.62 16.33 22.43
N LEU A 2 -12.29 16.19 22.53
CA LEU A 2 -11.48 15.58 21.49
C LEU A 2 -11.69 14.06 21.56
N ASP A 3 -12.29 13.48 20.53
CA ASP A 3 -12.37 12.02 20.38
C ASP A 3 -10.98 11.48 20.03
N PHE A 4 -10.34 10.83 20.99
CA PHE A 4 -9.11 10.08 20.78
C PHE A 4 -9.48 8.62 20.51
N ASN A 5 -9.84 8.33 19.26
CA ASN A 5 -10.01 6.95 18.82
C ASN A 5 -8.74 6.45 18.12
N PHE A 6 -8.42 5.17 18.30
CA PHE A 6 -7.34 4.55 17.54
C PHE A 6 -7.75 4.35 16.08
N ALA A 7 -6.80 4.50 15.18
CA ALA A 7 -7.02 4.18 13.77
C ALA A 7 -7.31 2.69 13.61
N THR A 8 -8.35 2.39 12.83
CA THR A 8 -8.68 1.03 12.41
C THR A 8 -7.60 0.48 11.49
N TYR A 9 -7.53 -0.84 11.37
CA TYR A 9 -6.61 -1.52 10.44
C TYR A 9 -6.71 -0.96 9.01
N THR A 10 -7.93 -0.73 8.52
CA THR A 10 -8.19 -0.20 7.18
C THR A 10 -7.68 1.23 7.02
N GLU A 11 -7.84 2.07 8.03
CA GLU A 11 -7.34 3.45 8.01
C GLU A 11 -5.82 3.49 8.00
N ILE A 12 -5.17 2.63 8.81
CA ILE A 12 -3.71 2.49 8.83
C ILE A 12 -3.20 2.04 7.45
N CYS A 13 -3.81 1.01 6.87
CA CYS A 13 -3.47 0.50 5.55
C CYS A 13 -3.59 1.57 4.46
N ALA A 14 -4.71 2.30 4.43
CA ALA A 14 -4.95 3.37 3.47
C ALA A 14 -3.88 4.47 3.57
N GLU A 15 -3.53 4.85 4.80
CA GLU A 15 -2.50 5.86 5.05
C GLU A 15 -1.12 5.40 4.57
N LEU A 16 -0.72 4.17 4.89
CA LEU A 16 0.54 3.59 4.46
C LEU A 16 0.65 3.51 2.93
N GLY A 17 -0.44 3.14 2.25
CA GLY A 17 -0.52 3.15 0.79
C GLY A 17 -0.27 4.53 0.19
N LEU A 18 -0.85 5.57 0.80
CA LEU A 18 -0.65 6.96 0.37
C LEU A 18 0.79 7.42 0.60
N ARG A 19 1.39 7.08 1.75
CA ARG A 19 2.80 7.38 2.04
C ARG A 19 3.74 6.71 1.05
N LEU A 20 3.49 5.43 0.74
CA LEU A 20 4.26 4.69 -0.25
C LEU A 20 4.23 5.39 -1.61
N LYS A 21 3.04 5.78 -2.08
CA LYS A 21 2.86 6.51 -3.34
C LYS A 21 3.62 7.84 -3.34
N ARG A 22 3.51 8.62 -2.26
CA ARG A 22 4.23 9.90 -2.11
C ARG A 22 5.73 9.70 -2.20
N GLN A 23 6.26 8.71 -1.47
CA GLN A 23 7.68 8.41 -1.47
C GLN A 23 8.17 7.92 -2.84
N ARG A 24 7.40 7.05 -3.52
CA ARG A 24 7.70 6.60 -4.87
C ARG A 24 7.80 7.77 -5.86
N LEU A 25 6.84 8.69 -5.81
CA LEU A 25 6.82 9.88 -6.67
C LEU A 25 7.96 10.85 -6.33
N ALA A 26 8.31 11.02 -5.06
CA ALA A 26 9.45 11.82 -4.64
C ALA A 26 10.79 11.25 -5.14
N GLN A 27 10.88 9.94 -5.32
CA GLN A 27 12.04 9.27 -5.90
C GLN A 27 12.01 9.20 -7.44
N ALA A 28 10.96 9.72 -8.08
CA ALA A 28 10.75 9.67 -9.52
C ALA A 28 10.82 8.26 -10.16
N ILE A 29 10.45 7.21 -9.41
CA ILE A 29 10.41 5.84 -9.92
C ILE A 29 8.99 5.40 -10.29
N THR A 30 8.86 4.47 -11.23
CA THR A 30 7.55 3.95 -11.63
C THR A 30 7.05 2.88 -10.66
N GLN A 31 5.75 2.57 -10.71
CA GLN A 31 5.19 1.42 -9.96
C GLN A 31 5.84 0.10 -10.39
N LYS A 32 6.28 -0.02 -11.65
CA LYS A 32 6.99 -1.19 -12.16
C LYS A 32 8.36 -1.33 -11.53
N ASP A 33 9.09 -0.22 -11.38
CA ASP A 33 10.42 -0.22 -10.77
C ASP A 33 10.32 -0.59 -9.28
N LEU A 34 9.39 0.03 -8.55
CA LEU A 34 9.13 -0.31 -7.15
C LEU A 34 8.72 -1.79 -6.99
N ALA A 35 7.85 -2.30 -7.86
CA ALA A 35 7.42 -3.68 -7.84
C ALA A 35 8.58 -4.66 -8.09
N ALA A 36 9.44 -4.35 -9.06
CA ALA A 36 10.63 -5.14 -9.37
C ALA A 36 11.61 -5.15 -8.18
N SER A 37 11.89 -3.99 -7.57
CA SER A 37 12.76 -3.89 -6.40
C SER A 37 12.22 -4.64 -5.18
N ALA A 38 10.89 -4.68 -5.00
CA ALA A 38 10.24 -5.36 -3.89
C ALA A 38 9.92 -6.84 -4.16
N GLY A 39 10.18 -7.36 -5.37
CA GLY A 39 9.87 -8.75 -5.73
C GLY A 39 8.38 -9.07 -5.74
N VAL A 40 7.53 -8.10 -6.10
CA VAL A 40 6.07 -8.27 -6.14
C VAL A 40 5.50 -7.95 -7.53
N ALA A 41 4.28 -8.40 -7.79
CA ALA A 41 3.56 -8.00 -9.00
C ALA A 41 3.23 -6.50 -9.00
N VAL A 42 3.28 -5.86 -10.17
CA VAL A 42 2.91 -4.43 -10.34
C VAL A 42 1.49 -4.14 -9.84
N GLY A 43 0.56 -5.08 -10.04
CA GLY A 43 -0.81 -4.98 -9.52
C GLY A 43 -0.89 -4.89 -8.00
N THR A 44 0.05 -5.51 -7.27
CA THR A 44 0.14 -5.42 -5.81
C THR A 44 0.52 -4.01 -5.37
N VAL A 45 1.50 -3.40 -6.03
CA VAL A 45 1.88 -2.00 -5.78
C VAL A 45 0.73 -1.06 -6.12
N LYS A 46 0.08 -1.27 -7.26
CA LYS A 46 -1.09 -0.47 -7.68
C LYS A 46 -2.20 -0.51 -6.64
N ASN A 47 -2.54 -1.69 -6.11
CA ASN A 47 -3.58 -1.85 -5.10
C ASN A 47 -3.17 -1.25 -3.76
N MET A 48 -1.91 -1.46 -3.34
CA MET A 48 -1.38 -0.84 -2.13
C MET A 48 -1.47 0.69 -2.20
N GLU A 49 -1.07 1.30 -3.32
CA GLU A 49 -1.11 2.77 -3.49
C GLU A 49 -2.52 3.35 -3.69
N SER A 50 -3.53 2.53 -4.02
CA SER A 50 -4.89 2.99 -4.27
C SER A 50 -5.83 2.79 -3.09
N THR A 51 -5.77 1.64 -2.43
CA THR A 51 -6.69 1.26 -1.35
C THR A 51 -5.98 0.95 -0.04
N GLY A 52 -4.64 0.88 -0.03
CA GLY A 52 -3.86 0.49 1.15
C GLY A 52 -3.97 -0.98 1.52
N LEU A 53 -4.84 -1.73 0.85
CA LEU A 53 -5.10 -3.13 1.10
C LEU A 53 -4.31 -3.99 0.12
N ARG A 54 -3.57 -4.94 0.69
CA ARG A 54 -2.98 -6.04 -0.08
C ARG A 54 -4.12 -6.97 -0.53
N LEU A 55 -3.98 -7.56 -1.71
CA LEU A 55 -4.77 -8.70 -2.19
C LEU A 55 -4.50 -9.96 -1.32
N TRP A 56 -4.64 -9.88 0.00
CA TRP A 56 -4.73 -11.07 0.86
C TRP A 56 -6.16 -11.64 0.82
N ASN A 57 -6.65 -11.84 -0.39
CA ASN A 57 -7.85 -12.60 -0.73
C ASN A 57 -7.55 -13.56 -1.91
N LEU A 58 -6.28 -13.96 -2.07
CA LEU A 58 -5.94 -15.11 -2.90
C LEU A 58 -5.69 -16.32 -1.99
N PRO A 59 -6.24 -17.51 -2.33
CA PRO A 59 -6.22 -18.73 -1.53
C PRO A 59 -4.85 -19.43 -1.56
N PHE A 60 -3.75 -18.70 -1.31
CA PHE A 60 -2.40 -19.26 -1.27
C PHE A 60 -1.64 -18.79 -0.02
N ALA A 61 -2.30 -18.91 1.14
CA ALA A 61 -1.59 -19.30 2.35
C ALA A 61 -1.94 -20.76 2.63
N LEU A 62 -0.93 -21.61 2.50
CA LEU A 62 -0.95 -23.08 2.47
C LEU A 62 -1.51 -23.66 1.18
#